data_AF-A0A2T3Z7C1-F1
#
_entry.id   AF-A0A2T3Z7C1-F1
#
_cell.length_a   1.000
_cell.length_b   1.000
_cell.length_c   1.000
_cell.angle_alpha   90.00
_cell.angle_beta   90.00
_cell.angle_gamma   90.00
#
_symmetry.space_group_name_H-M   'P 1'
#
loop_
_entity.id
_entity.type
_entity.pdbx_description
1 polymer ?
#
loop_
_entity_poly.entity_id
_entity_poly.type
_entity_poly.pdbx_seq_one_letter_code
_entity_poly.pdbx_strand_id
1 'polypeptide(L)'
;MVSPATLPSWSQVKYIRPDRKLLAAPPRKPEWEEFFVRPAQDCINLPKIVRIVCRRCRSQKFDDHKPRWTRQITPRYILRRPGCGNCHQKNTNWRPEDPSVMFIDPSHLSRKRSCLKENPAFDPADVIQHPDWYFPGSSET
;
A
#
# COMPACT_ATOMS: atom_id res chain seq x y z
N MET A 1 -18.26 55.75 -15.12
CA MET A 1 -18.36 54.94 -16.35
C MET A 1 -17.14 54.03 -16.38
N VAL A 2 -17.32 52.72 -16.20
CA VAL A 2 -16.21 51.76 -16.05
C VAL A 2 -15.98 51.09 -17.41
N SER A 3 -14.79 51.26 -17.98
CA SER A 3 -14.40 50.63 -19.24
C SER A 3 -14.47 49.10 -19.13
N PRO A 4 -15.06 48.38 -20.11
CA PRO A 4 -15.08 46.93 -20.08
C PRO A 4 -13.66 46.38 -20.30
N ALA A 5 -13.26 45.45 -19.44
CA ALA A 5 -11.96 44.78 -19.49
C ALA A 5 -11.76 44.12 -20.87
N THR A 6 -10.78 44.60 -21.62
CA THR A 6 -10.37 44.03 -22.90
C THR A 6 -9.70 42.69 -22.63
N LEU A 7 -10.40 41.58 -22.89
CA LEU A 7 -9.76 40.27 -22.96
C LEU A 7 -8.76 40.30 -24.13
N PRO A 8 -7.47 39.98 -23.93
CA PRO A 8 -6.52 39.95 -25.02
C PRO A 8 -6.91 38.84 -26.01
N SER A 9 -7.40 39.24 -27.19
CA SER A 9 -7.71 38.39 -28.33
C SER A 9 -6.41 37.89 -28.98
N TRP A 10 -5.72 36.97 -28.31
CA TRP A 10 -4.61 36.24 -28.93
C TRP A 10 -5.16 34.99 -29.59
N SER A 11 -5.50 35.11 -30.87
CA SER A 11 -5.91 34.02 -31.76
C SER A 11 -4.83 32.94 -31.99
N GLN A 12 -3.63 33.12 -31.44
CA GLN A 12 -2.51 32.16 -31.48
C GLN A 12 -2.42 31.23 -30.27
N VAL A 13 -3.16 31.49 -29.18
CA VAL A 13 -3.15 30.57 -28.03
C VAL A 13 -4.05 29.38 -28.36
N LYS A 14 -3.45 28.31 -28.91
CA LYS A 14 -4.09 27.00 -28.93
C LYS A 14 -4.36 26.61 -27.48
N TYR A 15 -5.63 26.59 -27.09
CA TYR A 15 -6.03 25.99 -25.82
C TYR A 15 -5.64 24.51 -25.86
N ILE A 16 -4.49 24.18 -25.28
CA ILE A 16 -4.10 22.80 -25.03
C ILE A 16 -5.05 22.32 -23.92
N ARG A 17 -6.05 21.51 -24.27
CA ARG A 17 -6.84 20.81 -23.25
C ARG A 17 -5.84 19.93 -22.50
N PRO A 18 -5.62 20.14 -21.18
CA PRO A 18 -4.73 19.28 -20.44
C PRO A 18 -5.28 17.85 -20.51
N ASP A 19 -4.46 16.92 -20.99
CA ASP A 19 -4.85 15.52 -21.08
C ASP A 19 -5.20 15.05 -19.65
N ARG A 20 -6.41 14.52 -19.49
CA ARG A 20 -6.90 14.00 -18.20
C ARG A 20 -5.93 12.98 -17.60
N LYS A 21 -5.15 12.27 -18.43
CA LYS A 21 -4.10 11.34 -17.99
C LYS A 21 -2.89 12.06 -17.38
N LEU A 22 -2.55 13.25 -17.87
CA LEU A 22 -1.46 14.09 -17.34
C LEU A 22 -1.87 14.82 -16.05
N LEU A 23 -3.19 15.03 -15.85
CA LEU A 23 -3.76 15.58 -14.62
C LEU A 23 -4.11 14.51 -13.58
N ALA A 24 -3.91 13.22 -13.88
CA ALA A 24 -4.17 12.17 -12.91
C ALA A 24 -3.18 12.32 -11.75
N ALA A 25 -3.69 12.70 -10.58
CA ALA A 25 -2.89 12.74 -9.37
C ALA A 25 -2.18 11.38 -9.20
N PRO A 26 -0.89 11.36 -8.83
CA PRO A 26 -0.20 10.12 -8.57
C PRO A 26 -1.00 9.32 -7.54
N PRO A 27 -1.05 7.98 -7.66
CA PRO A 27 -1.80 7.14 -6.74
C PRO A 27 -1.34 7.46 -5.32
N ARG A 28 -2.27 7.95 -4.48
CA ARG A 28 -1.98 8.26 -3.08
C ARG A 28 -1.46 6.99 -2.42
N LYS A 29 -0.20 7.01 -1.99
CA LYS A 29 0.34 5.94 -1.16
C LYS A 29 -0.46 5.91 0.13
N PRO A 30 -0.79 4.72 0.66
CA PRO A 30 -1.39 4.65 1.97
C PRO A 30 -0.42 5.19 3.02
N GLU A 31 -0.88 6.10 3.87
CA GLU A 31 -0.02 6.77 4.87
C GLU A 31 0.64 5.79 5.84
N TRP A 32 0.04 4.62 6.06
CA TRP A 32 0.62 3.59 6.90
C TRP A 32 1.91 2.99 6.33
N GLU A 33 2.16 3.16 5.02
CA GLU A 33 3.32 2.59 4.33
C GLU A 33 4.63 3.16 4.89
N GLU A 34 4.64 4.44 5.26
CA GLU A 34 5.83 5.12 5.76
C GLU A 34 6.27 4.60 7.14
N PHE A 35 5.31 4.24 7.99
CA PHE A 35 5.55 3.85 9.38
C PHE A 35 5.73 2.35 9.55
N PHE A 36 4.93 1.54 8.86
CA PHE A 36 4.92 0.10 9.09
C PHE A 36 5.78 -0.70 8.11
N VAL A 37 6.16 -0.14 6.96
CA VAL A 37 6.97 -0.85 5.96
C VAL A 37 8.45 -0.66 6.22
N ARG A 38 9.16 -1.78 6.17
CA ARG A 38 10.62 -1.84 6.27
C ARG A 38 11.26 -1.25 5.01
N PRO A 39 12.29 -0.38 5.16
CA PRO A 39 13.00 0.15 4.00
C PRO A 39 13.72 -0.98 3.25
N ALA A 40 13.90 -0.81 1.94
CA ALA A 40 14.45 -1.87 1.09
C ALA A 40 15.86 -2.34 1.51
N GLN A 41 16.63 -1.45 2.14
CA GLN A 41 17.98 -1.72 2.63
C GLN A 41 18.01 -2.75 3.77
N ASP A 42 16.95 -2.83 4.57
CA ASP A 42 16.87 -3.73 5.74
C ASP A 42 16.25 -5.09 5.39
N CYS A 43 15.93 -5.32 4.10
CA CYS A 43 15.27 -6.51 3.59
C CYS A 43 16.26 -7.57 3.03
N ILE A 44 17.55 -7.48 3.36
CA ILE A 44 18.62 -8.33 2.77
C ILE A 44 18.35 -9.83 2.98
N ASN A 45 17.85 -10.21 4.15
CA ASN A 45 17.60 -11.60 4.54
C ASN A 45 16.16 -12.08 4.25
N LEU A 46 15.36 -11.29 3.55
CA LEU A 46 13.97 -11.61 3.26
C LEU A 46 13.80 -12.08 1.81
N PRO A 47 12.78 -12.92 1.52
CA PRO A 47 12.49 -13.35 0.16
C PRO A 47 12.30 -12.15 -0.79
N LYS A 48 13.07 -12.14 -1.87
CA LYS A 48 13.00 -11.11 -2.93
C LYS A 48 11.80 -11.29 -3.85
N ILE A 49 11.31 -12.52 -3.96
CA ILE A 49 10.11 -12.87 -4.72
C ILE A 49 9.23 -13.68 -3.79
N VAL A 50 7.98 -13.26 -3.64
CA VAL A 50 6.97 -14.00 -2.87
C VAL A 50 5.88 -14.46 -3.81
N ARG A 51 5.77 -15.78 -4.00
CA ARG A 51 4.66 -16.38 -4.74
C ARG A 51 3.43 -16.43 -3.86
N ILE A 52 2.33 -15.85 -4.32
CA ILE A 52 1.02 -15.90 -3.66
C ILE A 52 0.03 -16.70 -4.48
N VAL A 53 -0.88 -17.37 -3.79
CA VAL A 53 -1.95 -18.17 -4.37
C VAL A 53 -3.32 -17.66 -3.90
N CYS A 54 -4.29 -17.66 -4.81
CA CYS A 54 -5.67 -17.33 -4.47
C CYS A 54 -6.24 -18.42 -3.55
N ARG A 55 -6.71 -18.07 -2.35
CA ARG A 55 -7.27 -19.06 -1.40
C ARG A 55 -8.54 -19.73 -1.90
N ARG A 56 -9.29 -19.05 -2.77
CA ARG A 56 -10.59 -19.52 -3.25
C ARG A 56 -10.44 -20.57 -4.36
N CYS A 57 -9.84 -20.21 -5.49
CA CYS A 57 -9.68 -21.15 -6.61
C CYS A 57 -8.43 -22.02 -6.49
N ARG A 58 -7.43 -21.63 -5.70
CA ARG A 58 -6.13 -22.32 -5.49
C ARG A 58 -5.29 -22.57 -6.75
N SER A 59 -5.81 -22.26 -7.93
CA SER A 59 -5.18 -22.46 -9.23
C SER A 59 -4.39 -21.25 -9.69
N GLN A 60 -4.90 -20.04 -9.45
CA GLN A 60 -4.19 -18.83 -9.84
C GLN A 60 -3.08 -18.50 -8.85
N LYS A 61 -1.88 -18.30 -9.40
CA LYS A 61 -0.67 -17.89 -8.70
C LYS A 61 -0.20 -16.55 -9.23
N PHE A 62 0.50 -15.79 -8.39
CA PHE A 62 1.09 -14.51 -8.75
C PHE A 62 2.44 -14.37 -8.06
N ASP A 63 3.45 -13.95 -8.81
CA ASP A 63 4.79 -13.71 -8.29
C ASP A 63 4.95 -12.23 -7.96
N ASP A 64 5.02 -11.90 -6.67
CA ASP A 64 5.34 -10.54 -6.25
C ASP A 64 6.86 -10.33 -6.28
N HIS A 65 7.34 -9.65 -7.31
CA HIS A 65 8.74 -9.25 -7.48
C HIS A 65 9.14 -8.02 -6.66
N LYS A 66 8.17 -7.36 -6.01
CA LYS A 66 8.40 -6.20 -5.13
C LYS A 66 7.67 -6.41 -3.80
N PRO A 67 8.04 -7.48 -3.06
CA PRO A 67 7.40 -7.78 -1.79
C PRO A 67 7.73 -6.67 -0.79
N ARG A 68 6.74 -6.35 0.04
CA ARG A 68 6.87 -5.38 1.13
C ARG A 68 6.78 -6.13 2.44
N TRP A 69 7.56 -5.70 3.42
CA TRP A 69 7.70 -6.38 4.70
C TRP A 69 7.44 -5.41 5.85
N THR A 70 6.86 -5.88 6.95
CA THR A 70 6.68 -5.05 8.14
C THR A 70 8.01 -4.78 8.85
N ARG A 71 8.07 -3.67 9.61
CA ARG A 71 9.25 -3.27 10.38
C ARG A 71 9.57 -4.12 11.61
N GLN A 72 8.64 -4.96 12.06
CA GLN A 72 8.79 -5.84 13.21
C GLN A 72 10.08 -6.68 13.19
N ILE A 73 10.52 -7.14 14.36
CA ILE A 73 11.63 -8.11 14.50
C ILE A 73 11.36 -9.36 13.66
N THR A 74 10.13 -9.88 13.72
CA THR A 74 9.66 -10.98 12.86
C THR A 74 8.86 -10.39 11.69
N PRO A 75 9.49 -10.18 10.52
CA PRO A 75 8.86 -9.42 9.44
C PRO A 75 7.75 -10.23 8.80
N ARG A 76 6.60 -9.60 8.61
CA ARG A 76 5.46 -10.19 7.92
C ARG A 76 5.37 -9.60 6.52
N TYR A 77 5.15 -10.45 5.53
CA TYR A 77 4.89 -10.02 4.16
C TYR A 77 3.56 -9.26 4.07
N ILE A 78 3.56 -8.09 3.45
CA ILE A 78 2.37 -7.26 3.27
C ILE A 78 1.69 -7.68 1.98
N LEU A 79 0.58 -8.41 2.14
CA LEU A 79 -0.09 -9.13 1.07
C LEU A 79 -0.51 -8.20 -0.08
N ARG A 80 -0.15 -8.55 -1.31
CA ARG A 80 -0.73 -7.95 -2.52
C ARG A 80 -2.12 -8.51 -2.80
N ARG A 81 -2.99 -7.70 -3.39
CA ARG A 81 -4.34 -8.09 -3.81
C ARG A 81 -4.50 -7.98 -5.34
N PRO A 82 -3.81 -8.82 -6.13
CA PRO A 82 -4.08 -8.87 -7.56
C PRO A 82 -5.51 -9.36 -7.83
N GLY A 83 -6.07 -8.99 -8.97
CA GLY A 83 -7.34 -9.55 -9.43
C GLY A 83 -7.18 -11.04 -9.74
N CYS A 84 -8.10 -11.87 -9.24
CA CYS A 84 -8.17 -13.27 -9.65
C CYS A 84 -9.00 -13.38 -10.94
N GLY A 85 -8.37 -13.79 -12.03
CA GLY A 85 -9.00 -14.05 -13.33
C GLY A 85 -10.03 -15.19 -13.27
N ASN A 86 -9.84 -16.19 -12.41
CA ASN A 86 -10.77 -17.31 -12.29
C ASN A 86 -11.99 -17.00 -11.40
N CYS A 87 -11.81 -16.15 -10.38
CA CYS A 87 -12.91 -15.80 -9.47
C CYS A 87 -13.65 -14.52 -9.88
N HIS A 88 -13.11 -13.76 -10.84
CA HIS A 88 -13.59 -12.44 -11.27
C HIS A 88 -13.90 -11.44 -10.14
N GLN A 89 -13.36 -11.67 -8.94
CA GLN A 89 -13.60 -10.85 -7.76
C GLN A 89 -12.37 -10.00 -7.44
N LYS A 90 -12.62 -8.71 -7.19
CA LYS A 90 -11.60 -7.70 -6.91
C LYS A 90 -10.88 -7.89 -5.57
N ASN A 91 -11.37 -8.76 -4.70
CA ASN A 91 -10.82 -9.03 -3.37
C ASN A 91 -10.77 -10.53 -3.09
N THR A 92 -10.02 -11.27 -3.90
CA THR A 92 -9.71 -12.64 -3.50
C THR A 92 -8.74 -12.60 -2.33
N ASN A 93 -9.03 -13.38 -1.29
CA ASN A 93 -8.10 -13.55 -0.19
C ASN A 93 -6.90 -14.33 -0.75
N TRP A 94 -5.76 -13.66 -0.95
CA TRP A 94 -4.51 -14.29 -1.34
C TRP A 94 -3.78 -14.82 -0.09
N ARG A 95 -2.82 -15.72 -0.29
CA ARG A 95 -1.84 -16.08 0.74
C ARG A 95 -0.51 -16.43 0.08
N PRO A 96 0.62 -16.31 0.79
CA PRO A 96 1.85 -16.94 0.36
C PRO A 96 1.64 -18.43 0.07
N GLU A 97 2.29 -18.93 -0.98
CA GLU A 97 2.35 -20.37 -1.26
C GLU A 97 3.26 -21.08 -0.24
N ASP A 98 4.36 -20.43 0.13
CA ASP A 98 5.28 -20.89 1.16
C ASP A 98 4.67 -20.65 2.56
N PRO A 99 4.42 -21.70 3.36
CA PRO A 99 3.84 -21.57 4.69
C PRO A 99 4.78 -20.91 5.72
N SER A 100 6.09 -20.87 5.47
CA SER A 100 7.06 -20.18 6.33
C SER A 100 6.94 -18.66 6.26
N VAL A 101 6.36 -18.14 5.16
CA VAL A 101 6.15 -16.71 4.97
C VAL A 101 4.91 -16.27 5.72
N MET A 102 5.11 -15.71 6.92
CA MET A 102 4.08 -14.97 7.62
C MET A 102 3.63 -13.76 6.80
N PHE A 103 2.35 -13.43 6.84
CA PHE A 103 1.81 -12.29 6.09
C PHE A 103 0.78 -11.50 6.91
N ILE A 104 0.56 -10.26 6.49
CA ILE A 104 -0.45 -9.36 7.02
C ILE A 104 -1.21 -8.71 5.86
N ASP A 105 -2.50 -8.51 6.05
CA ASP A 105 -3.32 -7.81 5.07
C ASP A 105 -3.13 -6.28 5.17
N PRO A 106 -2.93 -5.55 4.05
CA PRO A 106 -2.89 -4.10 4.04
C PRO A 106 -4.05 -3.39 4.77
N SER A 107 -5.27 -3.97 4.77
CA SER A 107 -6.42 -3.39 5.47
C SER A 107 -6.26 -3.43 6.99
N HIS A 108 -5.50 -4.41 7.52
CA HIS A 108 -5.17 -4.45 8.96
C HIS A 108 -4.23 -3.29 9.32
N LEU A 109 -3.28 -2.96 8.44
CA LEU A 109 -2.38 -1.81 8.61
C LEU A 109 -3.15 -0.49 8.56
N SER A 110 -4.08 -0.34 7.61
CA SER A 110 -4.95 0.83 7.53
C SER A 110 -5.78 1.01 8.81
N ARG A 111 -6.45 -0.05 9.27
CA ARG A 111 -7.28 0.00 10.49
C ARG A 111 -6.43 0.34 11.72
N LYS A 112 -5.29 -0.33 11.87
CA LYS A 112 -4.36 -0.05 12.98
C LYS A 112 -3.87 1.39 12.96
N ARG A 113 -3.52 1.93 11.79
CA ARG A 113 -3.13 3.35 11.67
C ARG A 113 -4.26 4.28 12.11
N SER A 114 -5.49 4.02 11.68
CA SER A 114 -6.65 4.82 12.10
C SER A 114 -6.84 4.81 13.62
N CYS A 115 -6.80 3.63 14.25
CA CYS A 115 -6.92 3.53 15.70
C CYS A 115 -5.78 4.26 16.44
N LEU A 116 -4.55 4.21 15.91
CA LEU A 116 -3.42 4.93 16.52
C LEU A 116 -3.55 6.45 16.39
N LYS A 117 -4.14 6.96 15.30
CA LYS A 117 -4.41 8.41 15.14
C LYS A 117 -5.40 8.95 16.17
N GLU A 118 -6.32 8.12 16.63
CA GLU A 118 -7.34 8.52 17.61
C GLU A 118 -6.76 8.59 19.03
N ASN A 119 -5.57 8.02 19.27
CA ASN A 119 -4.92 8.05 20.58
C ASN A 119 -4.06 9.33 20.73
N PRO A 120 -4.38 10.23 21.68
CA PRO A 120 -3.65 11.47 21.88
C PRO A 120 -2.19 11.29 22.36
N ALA A 121 -1.85 10.12 22.90
CA ALA A 121 -0.48 9.77 23.32
C ALA A 121 0.35 9.12 22.21
N PHE A 122 -0.19 8.99 20.99
CA PHE A 122 0.50 8.33 19.90
C PHE A 122 1.53 9.26 19.24
N ASP A 123 2.82 8.91 19.35
CA ASP A 123 3.88 9.47 18.51
C ASP A 123 4.15 8.55 17.31
N PRO A 124 4.04 9.03 16.06
CA PRO A 124 4.46 8.28 14.89
C PRO A 124 5.93 7.84 14.89
N ALA A 125 6.82 8.56 15.59
CA ALA A 125 8.23 8.21 15.71
C ALA A 125 8.44 6.92 16.53
N ASP A 126 7.59 6.65 17.53
CA ASP A 126 7.67 5.44 18.35
C ASP A 126 7.45 4.17 17.52
N VAL A 127 6.63 4.23 16.47
CA VAL A 127 6.42 3.10 15.55
C VAL A 127 7.71 2.74 14.80
N ILE A 128 8.55 3.73 14.53
CA ILE A 128 9.81 3.54 13.83
C ILE A 128 10.84 2.91 14.76
N GLN A 129 10.90 3.36 16.03
CA GLN A 129 11.87 2.90 17.01
C GLN A 129 11.48 1.55 17.64
N HIS A 130 10.19 1.37 17.92
CA HIS A 130 9.64 0.21 18.63
C HIS A 130 8.46 -0.41 17.87
N PRO A 131 8.67 -0.90 16.63
CA PRO A 131 7.59 -1.43 15.80
C PRO A 131 6.83 -2.58 16.47
N ASP A 132 7.49 -3.40 17.29
CA ASP A 132 6.88 -4.59 17.89
C ASP A 132 5.79 -4.28 18.93
N TRP A 133 5.83 -3.13 19.61
CA TRP A 133 4.75 -2.68 20.51
C TRP A 133 3.42 -2.55 19.78
N TYR A 134 3.49 -2.13 18.52
CA TYR A 134 2.34 -1.90 17.68
C TYR A 134 1.91 -3.14 16.94
N PHE A 135 2.56 -4.28 17.11
CA PHE A 135 2.20 -5.53 16.47
C PHE A 135 2.45 -6.69 17.43
N PRO A 136 1.65 -6.78 18.52
CA PRO A 136 1.78 -7.89 19.45
C PRO A 136 1.75 -9.20 18.66
N GLY A 137 2.77 -10.02 18.89
CA GLY A 137 2.95 -11.28 18.19
C GLY A 137 1.65 -12.06 18.30
N SER A 138 0.93 -12.18 17.18
CA SER A 138 -0.26 -13.02 17.11
C SER A 138 0.13 -14.47 17.36
N SER A 139 0.21 -14.85 18.62
CA SER A 139 -0.04 -16.18 19.16
C SER A 139 -1.55 -16.44 19.30
N GLU A 140 -2.35 -15.89 18.40
CA GLU A 140 -3.78 -16.16 18.33
C GLU A 140 -4.07 -16.70 16.92
N THR A 141 -4.19 -18.03 16.93
CA THR A 141 -4.87 -18.98 16.03
C THR A 141 -5.70 -18.43 14.88
#